data_AF-A0A7Y0S1Z7-F1
#
_entry.id   AF-A0A7Y0S1Z7-F1
#
_cell.length_a   1.000
_cell.length_b   1.000
_cell.length_c   1.000
_cell.angle_alpha   90.00
_cell.angle_beta   90.00
_cell.angle_gamma   90.00
#
_symmetry.space_group_name_H-M   'P 1'
#
loop_
_entity.id
_entity.type
_entity.pdbx_description
1 polymer ?
#
loop_
_entity_poly.entity_id
_entity_poly.type
_entity_poly.pdbx_seq_one_letter_code
_entity_poly.pdbx_strand_id
1 'polypeptide(L)'
;AIAVMEAIEQVQDQQGVVVLMDLGSALLSTEMALDLIDDHVRENVTLISAPIVEGTMAASVAAAAGLPLSTVVEEAQNALSVKRE
;
A
#
# COMPACT_ATOMS: atom_id res chain seq x y z
N ALA A 1 -11.76 2.08 -9.14
CA ALA A 1 -11.64 0.63 -9.33
C ALA A 1 -10.64 0.30 -10.43
N ILE A 2 -10.96 0.44 -11.73
CA ILE A 2 -10.09 -0.01 -12.84
C ILE A 2 -8.65 0.51 -12.75
N ALA A 3 -8.44 1.82 -12.59
CA ALA A 3 -7.08 2.37 -12.48
C ALA A 3 -6.29 1.83 -11.27
N VAL A 4 -6.98 1.48 -10.17
CA VAL A 4 -6.34 0.90 -8.97
C VAL A 4 -5.98 -0.56 -9.22
N MET A 5 -6.89 -1.32 -9.86
CA MET A 5 -6.67 -2.70 -10.29
C MET A 5 -5.45 -2.80 -11.21
N GLU A 6 -5.40 -1.98 -12.28
CA GLU A 6 -4.27 -1.94 -13.21
C GLU A 6 -2.95 -1.57 -12.52
N ALA A 7 -2.99 -0.63 -11.57
CA ALA A 7 -1.80 -0.26 -10.81
C ALA A 7 -1.28 -1.41 -9.94
N ILE A 8 -2.17 -2.16 -9.27
CA ILE A 8 -1.80 -3.35 -8.48
C ILE A 8 -1.18 -4.41 -9.40
N GLU A 9 -1.81 -4.71 -10.54
CA GLU A 9 -1.31 -5.70 -11.50
C GLU A 9 0.07 -5.33 -12.09
N GLN A 10 0.35 -4.04 -12.27
CA GLN A 10 1.63 -3.56 -12.79
C GLN A 10 2.79 -3.71 -11.81
N VAL A 11 2.52 -3.61 -10.50
CA VAL A 11 3.57 -3.59 -9.46
C VAL A 11 3.67 -4.90 -8.68
N GLN A 12 2.69 -5.80 -8.81
CA GLN A 12 2.69 -7.05 -8.06
C GLN A 12 3.89 -7.94 -8.41
N ASP A 13 4.48 -8.49 -7.35
CA ASP A 13 5.51 -9.52 -7.42
C ASP A 13 5.38 -10.48 -6.21
N GLN A 14 6.39 -11.33 -6.00
CA GLN A 14 6.40 -12.29 -4.88
C GLN A 14 6.56 -11.64 -3.49
N GLN A 15 6.90 -10.36 -3.42
CA GLN A 15 7.09 -9.61 -2.17
C GLN A 15 5.81 -8.92 -1.68
N GLY A 16 4.80 -8.83 -2.57
CA GLY A 16 3.48 -8.28 -2.27
C GLY A 16 3.34 -6.79 -2.58
N VAL A 17 2.13 -6.27 -2.37
CA VAL A 17 1.77 -4.89 -2.71
C VAL A 17 1.24 -4.17 -1.49
N VAL A 18 1.70 -2.95 -1.24
CA VAL A 18 1.11 -2.06 -0.23
C VAL A 18 0.28 -1.00 -0.92
N VAL A 19 -1.00 -0.88 -0.54
CA VAL A 19 -1.87 0.20 -1.00
C VAL A 19 -2.09 1.18 0.14
N LEU A 20 -1.49 2.36 0.00
CA LEU A 20 -1.77 3.51 0.88
C LEU A 20 -3.07 4.15 0.46
N MET A 21 -4.01 4.22 1.39
CA MET A 21 -5.34 4.76 1.15
C MET A 21 -5.63 5.97 2.01
N ASP A 22 -6.31 6.93 1.40
CA ASP A 22 -7.00 8.00 2.11
C ASP A 22 -8.41 7.51 2.52
N LEU A 23 -9.16 8.41 3.15
CA LEU A 23 -10.56 8.20 3.52
C LEU A 23 -11.49 8.27 2.30
N GLY A 24 -12.70 7.72 2.46
CA GLY A 24 -13.78 7.90 1.50
C GLY A 24 -13.65 7.05 0.24
N SER A 25 -13.71 7.68 -0.94
CA SER A 25 -13.85 7.00 -2.23
C SER A 25 -12.63 6.16 -2.62
N ALA A 26 -11.45 6.45 -2.06
CA ALA A 26 -10.23 5.68 -2.28
C ALA A 26 -10.35 4.25 -1.71
N LEU A 27 -10.87 4.11 -0.49
CA LEU A 27 -11.10 2.80 0.14
C LEU A 27 -12.09 1.97 -0.68
N LEU A 28 -13.28 2.50 -0.98
CA LEU A 28 -14.30 1.81 -1.79
C LEU A 28 -13.78 1.43 -3.18
N SER A 29 -13.03 2.33 -3.81
CA SER A 29 -12.42 2.08 -5.12
C SER A 29 -11.39 0.96 -5.09
N THR A 30 -10.70 0.80 -3.96
CA THR A 30 -9.69 -0.23 -3.74
C THR A 30 -10.36 -1.57 -3.44
N GLU A 31 -11.37 -1.60 -2.57
CA GLU A 31 -12.16 -2.82 -2.31
C GLU A 31 -12.76 -3.38 -3.61
N MET A 32 -13.40 -2.53 -4.42
CA MET A 32 -13.91 -2.93 -5.74
C MET A 32 -12.80 -3.38 -6.69
N ALA A 33 -11.58 -2.86 -6.58
CA ALA A 33 -10.47 -3.32 -7.42
C ALA A 33 -9.97 -4.71 -6.98
N LEU A 34 -9.93 -4.97 -5.67
CA LEU A 34 -9.56 -6.28 -5.12
C LEU A 34 -10.55 -7.38 -5.50
N ASP A 35 -11.81 -7.03 -5.77
CA ASP A 35 -12.83 -7.97 -6.28
C ASP A 35 -12.67 -8.30 -7.77
N LEU A 36 -11.81 -7.58 -8.50
CA LEU A 36 -11.59 -7.76 -9.94
C LEU A 36 -10.27 -8.45 -10.29
N ILE A 37 -9.31 -8.52 -9.36
CA ILE A 37 -8.02 -9.19 -9.56
C ILE A 37 -8.08 -10.66 -9.13
N ASP A 38 -7.09 -11.45 -9.57
CA ASP A 38 -6.94 -12.85 -9.16
C ASP A 38 -6.74 -13.00 -7.64
N ASP A 39 -7.34 -14.05 -7.05
CA ASP A 39 -7.29 -14.32 -5.60
C ASP A 39 -5.86 -14.41 -5.05
N HIS A 40 -4.94 -15.01 -5.81
CA HIS A 40 -3.52 -15.07 -5.46
C HIS A 40 -2.90 -13.68 -5.29
N VAL A 41 -3.23 -12.74 -6.18
CA VAL A 41 -2.72 -11.37 -6.10
C VAL A 41 -3.37 -10.67 -4.92
N ARG A 42 -4.69 -10.83 -4.76
CA ARG A 42 -5.47 -10.26 -3.65
C ARG A 42 -4.91 -10.63 -2.28
N GLU A 43 -4.55 -11.89 -2.06
CA GLU A 43 -3.95 -12.37 -0.80
C GLU A 43 -2.61 -11.69 -0.47
N ASN A 44 -1.91 -11.18 -1.48
CA ASN A 44 -0.63 -10.47 -1.36
C ASN A 44 -0.78 -8.94 -1.34
N VAL A 45 -2.00 -8.38 -1.33
CA VAL A 45 -2.23 -6.95 -1.19
C VAL A 45 -2.50 -6.57 0.27
N THR A 46 -1.69 -5.68 0.82
CA THR A 46 -1.89 -5.09 2.15
C THR A 46 -2.39 -3.66 2.05
N LEU A 47 -3.54 -3.42 2.64
CA LEU A 47 -4.19 -2.11 2.73
C LEU A 47 -3.74 -1.38 3.98
N ILE A 48 -3.20 -0.17 3.87
CA ILE A 48 -2.71 0.58 5.03
C ILE A 48 -3.23 2.01 5.09
N SER A 49 -3.53 2.45 6.30
CA SER A 49 -3.73 3.86 6.62
C SER A 49 -2.40 4.45 7.09
N ALA A 50 -1.93 5.46 6.37
CA ALA A 50 -0.72 6.20 6.68
C ALA A 50 -0.83 7.62 6.12
N PRO A 51 -0.04 8.58 6.63
CA PRO A 51 0.05 9.93 6.08
C PRO A 51 0.46 9.86 4.61
N ILE A 52 -0.36 10.35 3.68
CA ILE A 52 -0.19 10.07 2.24
C ILE A 52 1.21 10.45 1.74
N VAL A 53 1.73 11.61 2.12
CA VAL A 53 3.04 12.07 1.62
C VAL A 53 4.18 11.38 2.37
N GLU A 54 4.25 11.55 3.68
CA GLU A 54 5.35 11.02 4.49
C GLU A 54 5.38 9.49 4.49
N GLY A 55 4.22 8.85 4.60
CA GLY A 55 4.06 7.41 4.58
C GLY A 55 4.45 6.79 3.23
N THR A 56 4.05 7.40 2.10
CA THR A 56 4.48 6.93 0.77
C THR A 56 6.00 7.03 0.62
N MET A 57 6.60 8.13 1.10
CA MET A 57 8.05 8.32 1.02
C MET A 57 8.80 7.28 1.86
N ALA A 58 8.39 7.07 3.11
CA ALA A 58 8.96 6.06 4.00
C ALA A 58 8.81 4.63 3.45
N ALA A 59 7.61 4.27 2.99
CA ALA A 59 7.34 2.99 2.35
C ALA A 59 8.22 2.76 1.11
N SER A 60 8.33 3.76 0.24
CA SER A 60 9.10 3.67 -1.00
C SER A 60 10.60 3.46 -0.72
N VAL A 61 11.14 4.14 0.29
CA VAL A 61 12.55 3.97 0.72
C VAL A 61 12.77 2.57 1.28
N ALA A 62 11.88 2.09 2.14
CA ALA A 62 11.97 0.75 2.73
C ALA A 62 11.87 -0.35 1.66
N ALA A 63 10.93 -0.22 0.73
CA ALA A 63 10.76 -1.16 -0.39
C ALA A 63 11.99 -1.15 -1.31
N ALA A 64 12.53 0.04 -1.65
CA ALA A 64 13.74 0.16 -2.45
C ALA A 64 14.98 -0.44 -1.77
N ALA A 65 15.01 -0.48 -0.44
CA ALA A 65 16.04 -1.16 0.34
C ALA A 65 15.85 -2.69 0.43
N GLY A 66 14.79 -3.26 -0.18
CA GLY A 66 14.49 -4.68 -0.15
C GLY A 66 14.03 -5.19 1.22
N LEU A 67 13.48 -4.30 2.06
CA LEU A 67 12.95 -4.67 3.37
C LEU A 67 11.64 -5.46 3.22
N PRO A 68 11.32 -6.35 4.17
CA PRO A 68 10.11 -7.16 4.10
C PRO A 68 8.86 -6.26 4.17
N LEU A 69 7.76 -6.74 3.57
CA LEU A 69 6.48 -6.03 3.49
C LEU A 69 6.02 -5.49 4.86
N SER A 70 6.19 -6.26 5.93
CA SER A 70 5.86 -5.85 7.29
C SER A 70 6.61 -4.59 7.74
N THR A 71 7.89 -4.48 7.39
CA THR A 71 8.70 -3.30 7.71
C THR A 71 8.32 -2.11 6.82
N VAL A 72 8.00 -2.34 5.54
CA VAL A 72 7.47 -1.27 4.66
C VAL A 72 6.19 -0.66 5.25
N VAL A 73 5.29 -1.50 5.75
CA VAL A 73 4.04 -1.07 6.42
C VAL A 73 4.34 -0.30 7.70
N GLU A 74 5.24 -0.79 8.54
CA GLU A 74 5.63 -0.16 9.80
C GLU A 74 6.23 1.24 9.58
N GLU A 75 7.17 1.38 8.65
CA GLU A 75 7.80 2.66 8.30
C GLU A 75 6.76 3.67 7.79
N ALA A 76 5.81 3.22 6.96
CA ALA A 76 4.74 4.09 6.46
C ALA A 76 3.84 4.62 7.60
N GLN A 77 3.42 3.73 8.52
CA GLN A 77 2.53 4.07 9.63
C GLN A 77 3.21 4.99 10.65
N ASN A 78 4.52 4.83 10.86
CA ASN A 78 5.32 5.62 11.80
C ASN A 78 5.91 6.91 11.18
N ALA A 79 5.63 7.20 9.91
CA ALA A 79 6.26 8.32 9.19
C ALA A 79 5.97 9.71 9.79
N LEU A 80 4.93 9.87 10.62
CA LEU A 80 4.62 11.11 11.34
C LEU A 80 5.11 11.16 12.79
N SER A 81 5.66 10.08 13.33
CA SER A 81 5.97 9.96 14.76
C SER A 81 6.87 11.10 15.26
N VAL A 82 7.90 11.45 14.48
CA VAL A 82 8.85 12.54 14.79
C VAL A 82 8.18 13.91 14.88
N LYS A 83 7.05 14.14 14.18
CA LYS A 83 6.32 15.43 14.22
C LYS A 83 5.29 15.51 15.36
N ARG A 84 5.04 14.40 16.06
CA ARG A 84 4.04 14.30 17.13
C ARG A 84 4.62 14.45 18.55
N GLU A 85 5.94 14.46 18.65
CA GLU A 85 6.70 14.80 19.87
C GLU A 85 6.77 16.33 20.06
#